data_AF-E1K1C2-F1
#
_entry.id   AF-E1K1C2-F1
#
_cell.length_a   1.000
_cell.length_b   1.000
_cell.length_c   1.000
_cell.angle_alpha   90.00
_cell.angle_beta   90.00
_cell.angle_gamma   90.00
#
_symmetry.space_group_name_H-M   'P 1'
#
loop_
_entity.id
_entity.type
_entity.pdbx_description
1 polymer ?
#
loop_
_entity_poly.entity_id
_entity_poly.type
_entity_poly.pdbx_seq_one_letter_code
_entity_poly.pdbx_strand_id
1 'polypeptide(L)'
;MKPTPKQFEILRAVAAFAPVERYQGTLPKRQALFFAKDDLGALEDGGLLEKVKLSYPCGKSMAGWRLTPAGRAFLPEIEPEECGELAAEHLCILSDVYHYSRISSFHGMMPKDLAKGAFDGDDLRDLFTHGYLLRIRVKGQAKAKGWVVSNKGLAALRAAAAPPKVCAVAASGADSD
;
A
#
# COMPACT_ATOMS: atom_id res chain seq x y z
N MET A 1 -5.03 7.89 -24.09
CA MET A 1 -5.21 9.12 -23.28
C MET A 1 -3.96 9.36 -22.44
N LYS A 2 -3.55 10.63 -22.22
CA LYS A 2 -2.53 10.98 -21.23
C LYS A 2 -3.20 11.50 -19.95
N PRO A 3 -2.97 10.90 -18.76
CA PRO A 3 -3.60 11.34 -17.52
C PRO A 3 -3.18 12.76 -17.10
N THR A 4 -4.11 13.50 -16.51
CA THR A 4 -3.82 14.77 -15.82
C THR A 4 -3.16 14.53 -14.46
N PRO A 5 -2.56 15.55 -13.81
CA PRO A 5 -1.99 15.40 -12.46
C PRO A 5 -2.99 14.85 -11.43
N LYS A 6 -4.24 15.33 -11.45
CA LYS A 6 -5.32 14.81 -10.58
C LYS A 6 -5.64 13.35 -10.86
N GLN A 7 -5.63 12.96 -12.13
CA GLN A 7 -5.85 11.58 -12.53
C GLN A 7 -4.68 10.67 -12.14
N PHE A 8 -3.44 11.17 -12.13
CA PHE A 8 -2.31 10.44 -11.56
C PHE A 8 -2.47 10.18 -10.07
N GLU A 9 -3.06 11.10 -9.30
CA GLU A 9 -3.38 10.84 -7.89
C GLU A 9 -4.38 9.68 -7.75
N ILE A 10 -5.37 9.60 -8.63
CA ILE A 10 -6.33 8.48 -8.67
C ILE A 10 -5.59 7.18 -9.01
N LEU A 11 -4.76 7.15 -10.05
CA LEU A 11 -4.00 5.96 -10.45
C LEU A 11 -3.10 5.46 -9.31
N ARG A 12 -2.40 6.37 -8.61
CA ARG A 12 -1.59 6.05 -7.42
C ARG A 12 -2.45 5.51 -6.28
N ALA A 13 -3.60 6.13 -6.04
CA ALA A 13 -4.53 5.66 -5.02
C ALA A 13 -5.04 4.26 -5.35
N VAL A 14 -5.42 3.97 -6.59
CA VAL A 14 -5.85 2.61 -7.00
C VAL A 14 -4.69 1.62 -6.90
N ALA A 15 -3.47 2.00 -7.27
CA ALA A 15 -2.26 1.17 -7.09
C ALA A 15 -2.01 0.82 -5.62
N ALA A 16 -2.32 1.73 -4.70
CA ALA A 16 -2.20 1.47 -3.27
C ALA A 16 -3.08 0.30 -2.81
N PHE A 17 -4.17 -0.01 -3.53
CA PHE A 17 -5.05 -1.13 -3.23
C PHE A 17 -4.63 -2.43 -3.89
N ALA A 18 -3.74 -2.42 -4.89
CA ALA A 18 -3.27 -3.61 -5.60
C ALA A 18 -2.82 -4.77 -4.69
N PRO A 19 -2.04 -4.55 -3.60
CA PRO A 19 -1.64 -5.63 -2.70
C PRO A 19 -2.68 -5.98 -1.61
N VAL A 20 -3.82 -5.28 -1.55
CA VAL A 20 -4.80 -5.46 -0.47
C VAL A 20 -5.72 -6.64 -0.77
N GLU A 21 -5.41 -7.81 -0.22
CA GLU A 21 -6.15 -9.07 -0.44
C GLU A 21 -7.65 -8.96 -0.14
N ARG A 22 -8.01 -8.28 0.96
CA ARG A 22 -9.42 -8.08 1.36
C ARG A 22 -10.25 -7.43 0.26
N TYR A 23 -9.64 -6.53 -0.51
CA TYR A 23 -10.28 -5.84 -1.62
C TYR A 23 -9.85 -6.38 -2.99
N GLN A 24 -9.09 -7.48 -3.02
CA GLN A 24 -8.57 -8.11 -4.23
C GLN A 24 -7.98 -7.08 -5.21
N GLY A 25 -7.11 -6.19 -4.73
CA GLY A 25 -6.51 -5.19 -5.62
C GLY A 25 -7.42 -4.03 -6.02
N THR A 26 -8.62 -3.92 -5.45
CA THR A 26 -9.65 -2.96 -5.88
C THR A 26 -9.75 -1.80 -4.91
N LEU A 27 -9.75 -0.57 -5.43
CA LEU A 27 -10.15 0.63 -4.68
C LEU A 27 -11.68 0.60 -4.49
N PRO A 28 -12.20 0.41 -3.27
CA PRO A 28 -13.64 0.38 -3.01
C PRO A 28 -14.31 1.71 -3.33
N LYS A 29 -15.55 1.65 -3.84
CA LYS A 29 -16.32 2.83 -4.26
C LYS A 29 -16.49 3.89 -3.19
N ARG A 30 -16.60 3.47 -1.92
CA ARG A 30 -16.68 4.40 -0.78
C ARG A 30 -15.43 5.24 -0.62
N GLN A 31 -14.25 4.70 -0.92
CA GLN A 31 -12.98 5.42 -0.86
C GLN A 31 -12.73 6.22 -2.13
N ALA A 32 -13.28 5.82 -3.26
CA ALA A 32 -13.23 6.61 -4.49
C ALA A 32 -14.08 7.90 -4.44
N LEU A 33 -14.97 8.07 -3.45
CA LEU A 33 -15.79 9.28 -3.28
C LEU A 33 -14.98 10.56 -3.05
N PHE A 34 -13.69 10.44 -2.71
CA PHE A 34 -12.78 11.58 -2.56
C PHE A 34 -12.29 12.12 -3.91
N PHE A 35 -12.56 11.43 -5.01
CA PHE A 35 -12.15 11.84 -6.35
C PHE A 35 -13.35 12.35 -7.17
N ALA A 36 -13.07 13.24 -8.12
CA ALA A 36 -14.09 13.72 -9.04
C ALA A 36 -14.62 12.56 -9.90
N LYS A 37 -15.95 12.49 -10.05
CA LYS A 37 -16.59 11.43 -10.85
C LYS A 37 -16.16 11.49 -12.31
N ASP A 38 -15.98 12.70 -12.84
CA ASP A 38 -15.59 12.91 -14.24
C ASP A 38 -14.16 12.41 -14.48
N ASP A 39 -13.25 12.57 -13.52
CA ASP A 39 -11.89 12.03 -13.62
C ASP A 39 -11.86 10.50 -13.52
N LEU A 40 -12.68 9.90 -12.64
CA LEU A 40 -12.84 8.45 -12.58
C LEU A 40 -13.44 7.89 -13.87
N GLY A 41 -14.45 8.55 -14.42
CA GLY A 41 -15.09 8.20 -15.69
C GLY A 41 -14.11 8.30 -16.86
N ALA A 42 -13.38 9.41 -16.95
CA ALA A 42 -12.36 9.61 -17.99
C ALA A 42 -11.26 8.53 -17.96
N LEU A 43 -10.84 8.09 -16.77
CA LEU A 43 -9.87 7.01 -16.63
C LEU A 43 -10.43 5.62 -16.95
N GLU A 44 -11.71 5.40 -16.67
CA GLU A 44 -12.45 4.18 -17.05
C GLU A 44 -12.63 4.12 -18.58
N ASP A 45 -13.16 5.19 -19.19
CA ASP A 45 -13.35 5.33 -20.63
C ASP A 45 -12.02 5.28 -21.40
N GLY A 46 -10.94 5.79 -20.79
CA GLY A 46 -9.58 5.72 -21.30
C GLY A 46 -8.90 4.35 -21.16
N GLY A 47 -9.58 3.37 -20.54
CA GLY A 47 -9.07 2.00 -20.37
C GLY A 47 -7.94 1.86 -19.34
N LEU A 48 -7.74 2.86 -18.48
CA LEU A 48 -6.69 2.84 -17.44
C LEU A 48 -7.20 2.24 -16.13
N LEU A 49 -8.50 2.36 -15.88
CA LEU A 49 -9.20 1.72 -14.79
C LEU A 49 -10.28 0.77 -15.32
N GLU A 50 -10.51 -0.32 -14.61
CA GLU A 50 -11.66 -1.19 -14.81
C GLU A 50 -12.56 -1.16 -13.58
N LYS A 51 -13.86 -1.19 -13.80
CA LYS A 51 -14.85 -1.24 -12.73
C LYS A 51 -15.12 -2.69 -12.37
N VAL A 52 -14.89 -3.04 -11.11
CA VAL A 52 -15.01 -4.41 -10.62
C VAL A 52 -16.14 -4.48 -9.59
N LYS A 53 -16.95 -5.54 -9.68
CA LYS A 53 -17.92 -5.90 -8.64
C LYS A 53 -17.50 -7.24 -8.05
N LEU A 54 -17.18 -7.24 -6.77
CA LEU A 54 -16.84 -8.41 -5.99
C LEU A 54 -18.06 -8.86 -5.19
N SER A 55 -18.37 -10.15 -5.26
CA SER A 55 -19.40 -10.80 -4.43
C SER A 55 -18.71 -11.76 -3.47
N TYR A 56 -19.10 -11.72 -2.20
CA TYR A 56 -18.53 -12.56 -1.16
C TYR A 56 -19.54 -13.65 -0.74
N PRO A 57 -19.07 -14.84 -0.29
CA PRO A 57 -19.96 -15.95 0.11
C PRO A 57 -20.99 -15.60 1.19
N CYS A 58 -20.71 -14.58 2.02
CA CYS A 58 -21.63 -14.08 3.04
C CYS A 58 -22.76 -13.19 2.50
N GLY A 59 -22.98 -13.15 1.19
CA GLY A 59 -24.00 -12.34 0.52
C GLY A 59 -23.65 -10.85 0.40
N LYS A 60 -22.54 -10.40 0.98
CA LYS A 60 -22.05 -9.02 0.82
C LYS A 60 -21.43 -8.84 -0.55
N SER A 61 -21.57 -7.64 -1.12
CA SER A 61 -20.87 -7.25 -2.34
C SER A 61 -20.17 -5.91 -2.17
N MET A 62 -19.12 -5.71 -2.97
CA MET A 62 -18.36 -4.47 -3.05
C MET A 62 -18.18 -4.13 -4.53
N ALA A 63 -18.21 -2.84 -4.85
CA ALA A 63 -17.86 -2.35 -6.17
C ALA A 63 -16.75 -1.32 -6.03
N GLY A 64 -15.90 -1.20 -7.05
CA GLY A 64 -14.75 -0.33 -7.03
C GLY A 64 -14.01 -0.30 -8.36
N TRP A 65 -12.80 0.23 -8.33
CA TRP A 65 -11.94 0.33 -9.50
C TRP A 65 -10.62 -0.41 -9.28
N ARG A 66 -10.11 -1.05 -10.33
CA ARG A 66 -8.80 -1.69 -10.37
C ARG A 66 -7.99 -1.09 -11.52
N LEU A 67 -6.67 -1.08 -11.39
CA LEU A 67 -5.80 -0.73 -12.50
C LEU A 67 -5.80 -1.81 -13.57
N THR A 68 -5.95 -1.41 -14.82
CA THR A 68 -5.66 -2.24 -15.98
C THR A 68 -4.13 -2.34 -16.18
N PRO A 69 -3.64 -3.26 -17.04
CA PRO A 69 -2.24 -3.24 -17.45
C PRO A 69 -1.81 -1.90 -18.05
N ALA A 70 -2.67 -1.26 -18.85
CA ALA A 70 -2.40 0.06 -19.43
C ALA A 70 -2.31 1.14 -18.36
N GLY A 71 -3.19 1.13 -17.35
CA GLY A 71 -3.13 2.05 -16.22
C GLY A 71 -1.86 1.88 -15.39
N ARG A 72 -1.39 0.65 -15.20
CA ARG A 72 -0.12 0.37 -14.50
C ARG A 72 1.09 0.95 -15.23
N ALA A 73 1.11 0.90 -16.56
CA ALA A 73 2.22 1.44 -17.35
C ALA A 73 2.42 2.97 -17.22
N PHE A 74 1.41 3.70 -16.75
CA PHE A 74 1.54 5.13 -16.46
C PHE A 74 2.17 5.42 -15.09
N LEU A 75 2.19 4.44 -14.20
CA LEU A 75 2.88 4.59 -12.92
C LEU A 75 4.35 4.21 -13.15
N PRO A 76 5.30 4.96 -12.59
CA PRO A 76 6.67 4.48 -12.56
C PRO A 76 6.67 3.09 -11.92
N GLU A 77 7.45 2.16 -12.48
CA GLU A 77 7.88 1.03 -11.66
C GLU A 77 8.42 1.66 -10.37
N ILE A 78 7.90 1.20 -9.23
CA ILE A 78 8.51 1.55 -7.96
C ILE A 78 9.85 0.80 -8.00
N GLU A 79 10.82 1.37 -8.71
CA GLU A 79 12.21 1.21 -8.39
C GLU A 79 12.27 1.45 -6.88
N PRO A 80 12.91 0.55 -6.12
CA PRO A 80 13.15 0.79 -4.72
C PRO A 80 14.11 1.99 -4.61
N GLU A 81 13.61 3.20 -4.88
CA GLU A 81 14.27 4.44 -4.56
C GLU A 81 14.39 4.47 -3.05
N GLU A 82 15.61 4.18 -2.61
CA GLU A 82 16.17 4.48 -1.31
C GLU A 82 15.13 4.35 -0.19
N CYS A 83 14.71 3.11 0.09
CA CYS A 83 14.42 2.79 1.48
C CYS A 83 15.74 3.02 2.22
N GLY A 84 15.97 4.25 2.71
CA GLY A 84 17.00 4.50 3.70
C GLY A 84 16.87 3.42 4.77
N GLU A 85 17.99 2.84 5.19
CA GLU A 85 17.99 1.73 6.15
C GLU A 85 17.17 2.14 7.37
N LEU A 86 15.96 1.58 7.48
CA LEU A 86 15.14 1.75 8.66
C LEU A 86 15.85 1.04 9.81
N ALA A 87 15.82 1.66 10.98
CA ALA A 87 16.30 1.02 12.19
C ALA A 87 15.57 -0.31 12.45
N ALA A 88 16.20 -1.25 13.15
CA ALA A 88 15.62 -2.55 13.43
C ALA A 88 14.28 -2.42 14.18
N GLU A 89 14.20 -1.43 15.07
CA GLU A 89 13.02 -1.06 15.85
C GLU A 89 11.86 -0.64 14.94
N HIS A 90 12.14 0.15 13.90
CA HIS A 90 11.17 0.58 12.90
C HIS A 90 10.64 -0.59 12.08
N LEU A 91 11.50 -1.53 11.70
CA LEU A 91 11.11 -2.75 11.00
C LEU A 91 10.24 -3.66 11.89
N CYS A 92 10.57 -3.79 13.18
CA CYS A 92 9.75 -4.51 14.14
C CYS A 92 8.35 -3.90 14.26
N ILE A 93 8.24 -2.57 14.39
CA ILE A 93 6.95 -1.88 14.46
C ILE A 93 6.14 -2.12 13.18
N LEU A 94 6.77 -2.02 11.99
CA LEU A 94 6.07 -2.29 10.73
C LEU A 94 5.59 -3.73 10.65
N SER A 95 6.41 -4.70 11.08
CA SER A 95 6.05 -6.13 11.11
C SER A 95 4.83 -6.37 12.00
N ASP A 96 4.83 -5.81 13.21
CA ASP A 96 3.75 -5.97 14.17
C ASP A 96 2.48 -5.27 13.69
N VAL A 97 2.56 -4.03 13.21
CA VAL A 97 1.39 -3.33 12.64
C VAL A 97 0.81 -4.13 11.48
N TYR A 98 1.65 -4.74 10.64
CA TYR A 98 1.21 -5.61 9.56
C TYR A 98 0.52 -6.87 10.11
N HIS A 99 1.13 -7.57 11.07
CA HIS A 99 0.57 -8.76 11.69
C HIS A 99 -0.81 -8.49 12.32
N TYR A 100 -0.92 -7.45 13.16
CA TYR A 100 -2.18 -7.05 13.78
C TYR A 100 -3.25 -6.65 12.76
N SER A 101 -2.85 -6.05 11.63
CA SER A 101 -3.79 -5.71 10.56
C SER A 101 -4.42 -6.95 9.90
N ARG A 102 -3.81 -8.13 10.00
CA ARG A 102 -4.37 -9.38 9.46
C ARG A 102 -5.39 -10.05 10.39
N ILE A 103 -5.45 -9.61 11.65
CA ILE A 103 -6.38 -10.17 12.64
C ILE A 103 -7.76 -9.52 12.44
N SER A 104 -8.77 -10.36 12.20
CA SER A 104 -10.13 -9.92 11.83
C SER A 104 -10.83 -9.10 12.92
N SER A 105 -10.58 -9.41 14.19
CA SER A 105 -11.11 -8.67 15.36
C SER A 105 -10.58 -7.24 15.44
N PHE A 106 -9.43 -6.94 14.83
CA PHE A 106 -8.88 -5.59 14.76
C PHE A 106 -9.25 -4.84 13.47
N HIS A 107 -10.23 -5.36 12.73
CA HIS A 107 -10.86 -4.69 11.59
C HIS A 107 -9.92 -4.33 10.44
N GLY A 108 -8.78 -5.02 10.31
CA GLY A 108 -7.83 -4.75 9.25
C GLY A 108 -6.76 -3.71 9.60
N MET A 109 -6.56 -3.40 10.89
CA MET A 109 -5.57 -2.40 11.34
C MET A 109 -5.06 -2.73 12.73
N MET A 110 -3.90 -2.19 13.11
CA MET A 110 -3.47 -2.22 14.50
C MET A 110 -4.24 -1.16 15.31
N PRO A 111 -4.94 -1.52 16.41
CA PRO A 111 -5.66 -0.55 17.22
C PRO A 111 -4.73 0.52 17.82
N LYS A 112 -5.19 1.77 17.85
CA LYS A 112 -4.40 2.90 18.36
C LYS A 112 -3.96 2.68 19.82
N ASP A 113 -4.86 2.17 20.65
CA ASP A 113 -4.58 2.01 22.09
C ASP A 113 -3.56 0.89 22.33
N LEU A 114 -3.57 -0.14 21.49
CA LEU A 114 -2.55 -1.20 21.49
C LEU A 114 -1.19 -0.65 21.04
N ALA A 115 -1.15 0.10 19.93
CA ALA A 115 0.09 0.69 19.42
C ALA A 115 0.74 1.65 20.43
N LYS A 116 -0.07 2.42 21.16
CA LYS A 116 0.41 3.32 22.22
C LYS A 116 1.01 2.61 23.43
N GLY A 117 0.55 1.39 23.73
CA GLY A 117 1.07 0.61 24.85
C GLY A 117 2.29 -0.24 24.47
N ALA A 118 2.41 -0.59 23.19
CA ALA A 118 3.46 -1.49 22.71
C ALA A 118 4.71 -0.77 22.19
N PHE A 119 4.59 0.47 21.73
CA PHE A 119 5.67 1.15 21.00
C PHE A 119 5.97 2.55 21.53
N ASP A 120 7.18 3.01 21.24
CA ASP A 120 7.55 4.41 21.43
C ASP A 120 6.69 5.33 20.54
N GLY A 121 6.23 6.43 21.12
CA GLY A 121 5.36 7.40 20.46
C GLY A 121 6.07 8.24 19.39
N ASP A 122 7.39 8.40 19.50
CA ASP A 122 8.21 9.12 18.53
C ASP A 122 8.55 8.23 17.32
N ASP A 123 8.85 6.94 17.51
CA ASP A 123 9.03 5.99 16.39
C ASP A 123 7.74 5.83 15.56
N LEU A 124 6.59 5.71 16.22
CA LEU A 124 5.29 5.69 15.54
C LEU A 124 5.02 6.99 14.77
N ARG A 125 5.44 8.13 15.31
CA ARG A 125 5.30 9.43 14.65
C ARG A 125 6.24 9.52 13.46
N ASP A 126 7.45 9.03 13.59
CA ASP A 126 8.48 9.07 12.57
C ASP A 126 8.08 8.21 11.36
N LEU A 127 7.70 6.95 11.60
CA LEU A 127 7.17 6.05 10.57
C LEU A 127 5.91 6.61 9.88
N PHE A 128 5.06 7.32 10.60
CA PHE A 128 3.90 7.99 10.01
C PHE A 128 4.31 9.19 9.15
N THR A 129 5.23 10.02 9.65
CA THR A 129 5.68 11.26 9.00
C THR A 129 6.41 10.95 7.69
N HIS A 130 7.21 9.87 7.69
CA HIS A 130 7.94 9.39 6.52
C HIS A 130 7.11 8.48 5.59
N GLY A 131 5.82 8.30 5.88
CA GLY A 131 4.86 7.63 5.01
C GLY A 131 4.94 6.10 5.01
N TYR A 132 5.61 5.47 5.99
CA TYR A 132 5.64 4.02 6.15
C TYR A 132 4.38 3.47 6.83
N LEU A 133 3.72 4.30 7.66
CA LEU A 133 2.43 4.00 8.29
C LEU A 133 1.32 4.94 7.81
N LEU A 134 0.10 4.43 7.77
CA LEU A 134 -1.11 5.21 7.51
C LEU A 134 -2.05 5.13 8.71
N ARG A 135 -2.61 6.28 9.12
CA ARG A 135 -3.62 6.32 10.18
C ARG A 135 -5.01 6.10 9.60
N ILE A 136 -5.68 5.02 10.00
CA ILE A 136 -7.03 4.70 9.55
C ILE A 136 -8.04 4.96 10.68
N ARG A 137 -9.22 5.44 10.28
CA ARG A 137 -10.39 5.58 11.14
C ARG A 137 -11.57 4.87 10.48
N VAL A 138 -12.07 3.83 11.14
CA VAL A 138 -13.31 3.17 10.74
C VAL A 138 -14.49 3.90 11.39
N LYS A 139 -15.42 4.35 10.55
CA LYS A 139 -16.71 4.92 10.95
C LYS A 139 -17.81 3.94 10.53
N GLY A 140 -18.52 3.36 11.51
CA GLY A 140 -19.58 2.36 11.32
C GLY A 140 -20.28 2.06 12.64
N GLN A 141 -20.85 0.86 12.81
CA GLN A 141 -21.45 0.42 14.09
C GLN A 141 -20.42 0.43 15.23
N ALA A 142 -19.15 0.12 14.95
CA ALA A 142 -18.04 0.34 15.85
C ALA A 142 -17.16 1.48 15.32
N LYS A 143 -16.77 2.40 16.21
CA LYS A 143 -15.79 3.45 15.92
C LYS A 143 -14.41 2.94 16.33
N ALA A 144 -13.52 2.75 15.37
CA ALA A 144 -12.16 2.29 15.63
C ALA A 144 -11.13 3.20 14.95
N LYS A 145 -9.98 3.37 15.59
CA LYS A 145 -8.84 4.15 15.09
C LYS A 145 -7.60 3.28 15.22
N GLY A 146 -6.72 3.34 14.23
CA GLY A 146 -5.54 2.50 14.20
C GLY A 146 -4.57 2.85 13.10
N TRP A 147 -3.61 1.96 12.91
CA TRP A 147 -2.52 2.08 11.95
C TRP A 147 -2.54 0.90 10.99
N VAL A 148 -2.13 1.15 9.76
CA VAL A 148 -1.78 0.11 8.79
C VAL A 148 -0.45 0.44 8.15
N VAL A 149 0.24 -0.58 7.65
CA VAL A 149 1.47 -0.41 6.88
C VAL A 149 1.12 0.09 5.48
N SER A 150 1.82 1.13 5.03
CA SER A 150 1.69 1.64 3.67
C SER A 150 2.44 0.74 2.68
N ASN A 151 2.29 0.96 1.38
CA ASN A 151 3.11 0.24 0.40
C ASN A 151 4.61 0.49 0.59
N LYS A 152 5.00 1.69 1.04
CA LYS A 152 6.40 2.02 1.36
C LYS A 152 6.91 1.17 2.54
N GLY A 153 6.10 1.03 3.60
CA GLY A 153 6.41 0.15 4.73
C GLY A 153 6.48 -1.33 4.36
N LEU A 154 5.59 -1.80 3.47
CA LEU A 154 5.63 -3.17 2.98
C LEU A 154 6.85 -3.43 2.10
N ALA A 155 7.26 -2.46 1.27
CA ALA A 155 8.48 -2.55 0.49
C ALA A 155 9.72 -2.64 1.39
N ALA A 156 9.78 -1.83 2.45
CA ALA A 156 10.85 -1.87 3.43
C ALA A 156 10.94 -3.22 4.16
N LEU A 157 9.80 -3.80 4.57
CA LEU A 157 9.76 -5.13 5.19
C LEU A 157 10.25 -6.24 4.23
N ARG A 158 9.90 -6.15 2.93
CA ARG A 158 10.36 -7.12 1.93
C ARG A 158 11.85 -6.98 1.64
N ALA A 159 12.35 -5.76 1.60
CA ALA A 159 13.78 -5.50 1.42
C ALA A 159 14.59 -6.04 2.61
N ALA A 160 14.09 -5.88 3.84
CA ALA A 160 14.74 -6.42 5.04
C ALA A 160 14.69 -7.96 5.13
N ALA A 161 13.66 -8.60 4.54
CA ALA A 161 13.54 -10.06 4.51
C ALA A 161 14.28 -10.73 3.34
N ALA A 162 14.82 -9.95 2.40
CA ALA A 162 15.58 -10.49 1.28
C ALA A 162 16.99 -10.92 1.74
N PRO A 163 17.53 -12.04 1.22
CA PRO A 163 18.94 -12.36 1.44
C PRO A 163 19.81 -11.21 0.90
N PRO A 164 20.98 -10.93 1.51
CA PRO A 164 21.87 -9.86 1.03
C PRO A 164 22.13 -10.10 -0.46
N LYS A 165 21.89 -9.07 -1.28
CA LYS A 165 22.30 -9.10 -2.69
C LYS A 165 23.80 -9.32 -2.69
N VAL A 166 24.24 -10.51 -3.07
CA VAL A 166 25.64 -10.79 -3.34
C VAL A 166 26.03 -9.83 -4.45
N CYS A 167 26.83 -8.81 -4.11
CA CYS A 167 27.53 -8.02 -5.10
C CYS A 167 28.39 -9.01 -5.88
N ALA A 168 27.95 -9.37 -7.08
CA ALA A 168 28.79 -10.08 -8.02
C ALA A 168 29.94 -9.13 -8.35
N VAL A 169 31.07 -9.32 -7.66
CA VAL A 169 32.35 -8.77 -8.08
C VAL A 169 32.58 -9.35 -9.46
N ALA A 170 32.50 -8.48 -10.48
CA ALA A 170 32.92 -8.80 -11.82
C ALA A 170 34.40 -9.20 -11.74
N ALA A 171 34.66 -10.52 -11.81
CA ALA A 171 36.00 -11.04 -12.00
C ALA A 171 36.41 -10.71 -13.44
N SER A 172 36.98 -9.53 -13.65
CA SER A 172 37.81 -9.24 -14.82
C SER A 172 39.25 -9.62 -14.49
N GLY A 173 39.69 -10.78 -14.99
CA GLY A 173 41.10 -11.12 -15.22
C GLY A 173 41.11 -11.92 -16.51
N ALA A 174 41.34 -11.30 -17.67
CA ALA A 174 42.67 -11.03 -18.22
C ALA A 174 43.45 -12.32 -18.47
N ASP A 175 43.06 -13.03 -19.53
CA ASP A 175 43.94 -13.94 -20.27
C ASP A 175 44.98 -13.09 -21.02
N SER A 176 46.25 -13.26 -20.69
CA SER A 176 47.41 -12.95 -21.54
C SER A 176 48.66 -13.56 -20.91
N ASP A 177 49.00 -14.78 -21.34
CA ASP A 177 50.32 -15.14 -21.93
C ASP A 177 50.26 -16.55 -22.53
#